data_AF-A0AAE1QA71-F1
#
_entry.id   AF-A0AAE1QA71-F1
#
_cell.length_a   1.000
_cell.length_b   1.000
_cell.length_c   1.000
_cell.angle_alpha   90.00
_cell.angle_beta   90.00
_cell.angle_gamma   90.00
#
_symmetry.space_group_name_H-M   'P 1'
#
loop_
_entity.id
_entity.type
_entity.pdbx_description
1 polymer ?
#
loop_
_entity_poly.entity_id
_entity_poly.type
_entity_poly.pdbx_seq_one_letter_code
_entity_poly.pdbx_strand_id
1 'polypeptide(L)'
;MLGTNITEYVNWLASQHPDLVIVEEAGRSVEGRAIPVLIITSSNSQTNKSVIFIEAGVHAREWVSPLAALKVASEVVSSPDLTRHLEWRIMPLVNPDGYLTSWTTVRTTVEEESSCTGWSQVRGCRHQQKFWISLEK
;
A
#
# COMPACT_ATOMS: atom_id res chain seq x y z
N MET A 1 -17.23 0.34 3.34
CA MET A 1 -17.23 -0.87 2.48
C MET A 1 -16.19 -0.82 1.35
N LEU A 2 -15.26 0.15 1.31
CA LEU A 2 -14.28 0.29 0.20
C LEU A 2 -12.85 -0.17 0.55
N GLY A 3 -12.40 0.00 1.80
CA GLY A 3 -11.11 -0.54 2.24
C GLY A 3 -11.03 -2.07 2.19
N THR A 4 -12.18 -2.75 2.36
CA THR A 4 -12.30 -4.21 2.22
C THR A 4 -11.99 -4.70 0.80
N ASN A 5 -12.38 -3.96 -0.24
CA ASN A 5 -12.19 -4.37 -1.64
C ASN A 5 -10.70 -4.41 -2.04
N ILE A 6 -9.90 -3.44 -1.56
CA ILE A 6 -8.46 -3.42 -1.84
C ILE A 6 -7.76 -4.62 -1.18
N THR A 7 -8.03 -4.88 0.11
CA THR A 7 -7.46 -6.03 0.81
C THR A 7 -7.90 -7.35 0.19
N GLU A 8 -9.18 -7.49 -0.19
CA GLU A 8 -9.71 -8.66 -0.89
C GLU A 8 -9.00 -8.88 -2.23
N TYR A 9 -8.82 -7.82 -3.03
CA TYR A 9 -8.12 -7.90 -4.31
C TYR A 9 -6.66 -8.32 -4.16
N VAL A 10 -5.96 -7.76 -3.17
CA VAL A 10 -4.56 -8.10 -2.89
C VAL A 10 -4.42 -9.57 -2.50
N ASN A 11 -5.29 -10.06 -1.61
CA ASN A 11 -5.31 -11.46 -1.21
C ASN A 11 -5.71 -12.38 -2.38
N TRP A 12 -6.66 -11.95 -3.20
CA TRP A 12 -7.04 -12.67 -4.41
C TRP A 12 -5.85 -12.78 -5.38
N LEU A 13 -5.13 -11.69 -5.65
CA LEU A 13 -3.96 -11.69 -6.54
C LEU A 13 -2.87 -12.64 -6.02
N ALA A 14 -2.64 -12.65 -4.70
CA ALA A 14 -1.71 -13.60 -4.07
C ALA A 14 -2.17 -15.06 -4.23
N SER A 15 -3.47 -15.33 -4.07
CA SER A 15 -4.02 -16.68 -4.26
C SER A 15 -3.89 -17.20 -5.69
N GLN A 16 -3.91 -16.31 -6.68
CA GLN A 16 -3.75 -16.67 -8.09
C GLN A 16 -2.28 -16.92 -8.47
N HIS A 17 -1.34 -16.32 -7.74
CA HIS A 17 0.09 -16.39 -8.04
C HIS A 17 0.94 -16.68 -6.78
N PRO A 18 0.69 -17.82 -6.09
CA PRO A 18 1.32 -18.11 -4.80
C PRO A 18 2.85 -18.26 -4.87
N ASP A 19 3.40 -18.59 -6.04
CA ASP A 19 4.85 -18.73 -6.25
C ASP A 19 5.57 -17.39 -6.48
N LEU A 20 4.81 -16.31 -6.69
CA LEU A 20 5.34 -14.99 -7.07
C LEU A 20 4.95 -13.88 -6.08
N VAL A 21 3.77 -13.98 -5.47
CA VAL A 21 3.16 -12.90 -4.70
C VAL A 21 2.98 -13.32 -3.25
N ILE A 22 3.59 -12.56 -2.36
CA ILE A 22 3.43 -12.67 -0.92
C ILE A 22 2.76 -11.40 -0.42
N VAL A 23 1.82 -11.52 0.50
CA VAL A 23 1.17 -10.37 1.13
C VAL A 23 1.56 -10.35 2.59
N GLU A 24 2.13 -9.24 3.03
CA GLU A 24 2.47 -9.00 4.43
C GLU A 24 1.69 -7.80 4.97
N GLU A 25 1.49 -7.78 6.28
CA GLU A 25 0.97 -6.59 6.97
C GLU A 25 2.17 -5.68 7.32
N ALA A 26 2.31 -4.57 6.62
CA ALA A 26 3.37 -3.60 6.88
C ALA A 26 3.14 -2.82 8.18
N GLY A 27 1.89 -2.76 8.65
CA GLY A 27 1.50 -2.10 9.88
C GLY A 27 -0.01 -1.92 9.97
N ARG A 28 -0.43 -1.12 10.96
CA ARG A 28 -1.83 -0.77 11.19
C ARG A 28 -2.02 0.74 11.25
N SER A 29 -3.18 1.18 10.78
CA SER A 29 -3.62 2.57 10.91
C SER A 29 -4.03 2.90 12.36
N VAL A 30 -4.39 4.16 12.63
CA VAL A 30 -4.81 4.58 13.98
C VAL A 30 -6.11 3.92 14.40
N GLU A 31 -7.02 3.72 13.47
CA GLU A 31 -8.26 2.98 13.73
C GLU A 31 -8.06 1.45 13.63
N GLY A 32 -6.81 0.99 13.59
CA GLY A 32 -6.44 -0.43 13.69
C GLY A 32 -6.60 -1.24 12.40
N ARG A 33 -6.75 -0.58 11.24
CA ARG A 33 -6.89 -1.25 9.94
C ARG A 33 -5.52 -1.68 9.42
N ALA A 34 -5.44 -2.92 8.95
CA ALA A 34 -4.23 -3.47 8.36
C ALA A 34 -3.84 -2.71 7.08
N ILE A 35 -2.55 -2.45 6.93
CA ILE A 35 -1.94 -1.84 5.75
C ILE A 35 -1.15 -2.92 5.03
N PRO A 36 -1.69 -3.50 3.94
CA PRO A 36 -1.02 -4.58 3.23
C PRO A 36 0.12 -4.07 2.36
N VAL A 37 1.18 -4.87 2.25
CA VAL A 37 2.23 -4.75 1.23
C VAL A 37 2.28 -6.02 0.39
N LEU A 38 2.27 -5.86 -0.93
CA LEU A 38 2.50 -6.94 -1.88
C LEU A 38 3.99 -7.03 -2.16
N ILE A 39 4.58 -8.18 -1.91
CA ILE A 39 5.95 -8.52 -2.28
C ILE A 39 5.86 -9.44 -3.50
N ILE A 40 6.31 -8.96 -4.65
CA ILE A 40 6.25 -9.67 -5.92
C ILE A 40 7.67 -9.97 -6.38
N THR A 41 8.04 -11.24 -6.40
CA THR A 41 9.41 -11.68 -6.69
C THR A 41 9.43 -13.12 -7.19
N SER A 42 10.19 -13.39 -8.27
CA SER A 42 10.42 -14.78 -8.71
C SER A 42 11.41 -15.51 -7.82
N SER A 43 11.07 -16.71 -7.37
CA SER A 43 11.92 -17.63 -6.60
C SER A 43 13.14 -18.15 -7.37
N ASN A 44 13.10 -18.15 -8.70
CA ASN A 44 14.13 -18.70 -9.59
C ASN A 44 15.28 -17.71 -9.90
N SER A 45 15.50 -16.71 -9.06
CA SER A 45 16.36 -15.58 -9.39
C SER A 45 17.63 -15.49 -8.53
N GLN A 46 18.64 -14.85 -9.11
CA GLN A 46 19.86 -14.33 -8.49
C GLN A 46 19.64 -13.83 -7.05
N THR A 47 20.59 -14.21 -6.19
CA THR A 47 20.76 -13.64 -4.85
C THR A 47 21.09 -12.15 -4.99
N ASN A 48 20.38 -11.26 -4.26
CA ASN A 48 20.47 -9.79 -4.30
C ASN A 48 19.75 -9.08 -5.47
N LYS A 49 18.42 -9.17 -5.53
CA LYS A 49 17.61 -8.27 -6.39
C LYS A 49 17.56 -6.85 -5.85
N SER A 50 17.55 -5.87 -6.74
CA SER A 50 17.16 -4.50 -6.37
C SER A 50 15.66 -4.47 -6.07
N VAL A 51 15.30 -3.72 -5.03
CA VAL A 51 13.92 -3.56 -4.59
C VAL A 51 13.34 -2.27 -5.15
N ILE A 52 12.20 -2.36 -5.82
CA ILE A 52 11.37 -1.20 -6.17
C ILE A 52 10.23 -1.14 -5.15
N PHE A 53 10.13 0.01 -4.47
CA PHE A 53 9.08 0.26 -3.50
C PHE A 53 8.10 1.31 -4.04
N ILE A 54 6.81 1.00 -4.01
CA ILE A 54 5.73 1.87 -4.46
C ILE A 54 4.71 2.01 -3.35
N GLU A 55 4.41 3.24 -2.97
CA GLU A 55 3.33 3.56 -2.04
C GLU A 55 2.24 4.39 -2.73
N ALA A 56 1.00 4.17 -2.31
CA ALA A 56 -0.17 4.85 -2.85
C ALA A 56 -1.22 5.12 -1.79
N GLY A 57 -2.13 6.04 -2.10
CA GLY A 57 -3.22 6.41 -1.19
C GLY A 57 -2.73 6.96 0.17
N VAL A 58 -1.62 7.71 0.17
CA VAL A 58 -1.13 8.42 1.36
C VAL A 58 -2.11 9.54 1.71
N HIS A 59 -2.58 10.27 0.70
CA HIS A 59 -3.64 11.25 0.83
C HIS A 59 -5.00 10.59 0.60
N ALA A 60 -5.89 10.74 1.58
CA ALA A 60 -7.24 10.19 1.58
C ALA A 60 -8.05 10.44 0.29
N ARG A 61 -7.83 11.60 -0.36
CA ARG A 61 -8.61 12.07 -1.52
C ARG A 61 -7.99 11.75 -2.88
N GLU A 62 -6.85 11.08 -2.91
CA GLU A 62 -6.22 10.65 -4.16
C GLU A 62 -6.76 9.28 -4.59
N TRP A 63 -8.07 9.20 -4.86
CA TRP A 63 -8.76 7.92 -5.06
C TRP A 63 -8.25 7.08 -6.23
N VAL A 64 -7.62 7.72 -7.22
CA VAL A 64 -7.01 7.01 -8.35
C VAL A 64 -5.67 6.35 -8.00
N SER A 65 -4.97 6.85 -6.99
CA SER A 65 -3.62 6.39 -6.61
C SER A 65 -3.62 4.90 -6.18
N PRO A 66 -4.52 4.45 -5.28
CA PRO A 66 -4.63 3.02 -4.95
C PRO A 66 -4.93 2.12 -6.15
N LEU A 67 -5.81 2.58 -7.05
CA LEU A 67 -6.17 1.82 -8.24
C LEU A 67 -4.98 1.69 -9.21
N ALA A 68 -4.20 2.76 -9.38
CA ALA A 68 -3.00 2.73 -10.19
C ALA A 68 -1.95 1.76 -9.62
N ALA A 69 -1.74 1.76 -8.30
CA ALA A 69 -0.82 0.81 -7.65
C ALA A 69 -1.25 -0.66 -7.83
N LEU A 70 -2.55 -0.94 -7.68
CA LEU A 70 -3.09 -2.28 -7.94
C LEU A 70 -2.92 -2.69 -9.41
N LYS A 71 -3.12 -1.75 -10.35
CA LYS A 71 -2.89 -2.01 -11.77
C LYS A 71 -1.42 -2.34 -12.03
N VAL A 72 -0.48 -1.57 -11.48
CA VAL A 72 0.96 -1.88 -11.56
C VAL A 72 1.25 -3.26 -11.02
N ALA A 73 0.70 -3.64 -9.85
CA ALA A 73 0.88 -4.97 -9.30
C ALA A 73 0.43 -6.07 -10.28
N SER A 74 -0.74 -5.92 -10.89
CA SER A 74 -1.24 -6.89 -11.88
C SER A 74 -0.37 -7.02 -13.14
N GLU A 75 0.18 -5.90 -13.63
CA GLU A 75 1.08 -5.88 -14.80
C GLU A 75 2.44 -6.52 -14.47
N VAL A 76 2.98 -6.24 -13.28
CA VAL A 76 4.24 -6.84 -12.80
C VAL A 76 4.10 -8.36 -12.67
N VAL A 77 3.02 -8.85 -12.07
CA VAL A 77 2.75 -10.28 -11.94
C VAL A 77 2.65 -10.97 -13.31
N SER A 78 2.09 -10.27 -14.30
CA SER A 78 1.97 -10.78 -15.68
C SER A 78 3.26 -10.70 -16.49
N SER A 79 4.32 -10.11 -15.94
CA SER A 79 5.57 -9.80 -16.65
C SER A 79 6.78 -10.50 -16.02
N PRO A 80 7.16 -11.71 -16.48
CA PRO A 80 8.28 -12.46 -15.92
C PRO A 80 9.62 -11.71 -15.95
N ASP A 81 9.84 -10.88 -16.96
CA ASP A 81 11.09 -10.10 -17.07
C ASP A 81 11.22 -9.05 -15.96
N LEU A 82 10.11 -8.49 -15.48
CA LEU A 82 10.09 -7.53 -14.38
C LEU A 82 10.34 -8.19 -13.02
N THR A 83 9.95 -9.45 -12.85
CA THR A 83 10.08 -10.19 -11.58
C THR A 83 11.36 -11.02 -11.48
N ARG A 84 12.06 -11.25 -12.61
CA ARG A 84 13.32 -11.99 -12.68
C ARG A 84 14.47 -11.21 -12.06
N HIS A 85 14.54 -9.89 -12.27
CA HIS A 85 15.68 -9.07 -11.85
C HIS A 85 15.36 -8.11 -10.70
N LEU A 86 14.07 -7.87 -10.44
CA LEU A 86 13.61 -6.90 -9.44
C LEU A 86 12.64 -7.57 -8.48
N GLU A 87 12.67 -7.10 -7.24
CA GLU A 87 11.63 -7.36 -6.26
C GLU A 87 10.75 -6.12 -6.16
N TRP A 88 9.44 -6.31 -6.28
CA TRP A 88 8.48 -5.21 -6.20
C TRP A 88 7.77 -5.27 -4.85
N ARG A 89 7.77 -4.17 -4.13
CA ARG A 89 7.05 -3.99 -2.87
C ARG A 89 6.03 -2.88 -3.05
N ILE A 90 4.75 -3.24 -3.07
CA ILE A 90 3.67 -2.30 -3.42
C ILE A 90 2.70 -2.18 -2.25
N MET A 91 2.54 -0.98 -1.72
CA MET A 91 1.55 -0.63 -0.70
C MET A 91 0.43 0.19 -1.35
N PRO A 92 -0.69 -0.45 -1.73
CA PRO A 92 -1.72 0.22 -2.52
C PRO A 92 -2.49 1.28 -1.74
N LEU A 93 -2.55 1.17 -0.40
CA LEU A 93 -3.29 2.12 0.42
C LEU A 93 -2.63 2.29 1.78
N VAL A 94 -1.85 3.35 1.94
CA VAL A 94 -1.13 3.67 3.18
C VAL A 94 -2.04 4.30 4.24
N ASN A 95 -3.06 5.07 3.83
CA ASN A 95 -3.98 5.75 4.75
C ASN A 95 -5.42 5.21 4.60
N PRO A 96 -5.72 3.99 5.09
CA PRO A 96 -7.04 3.39 4.95
C PRO A 96 -8.14 4.13 5.74
N ASP A 97 -7.78 4.79 6.84
CA ASP A 97 -8.72 5.51 7.70
C ASP A 97 -9.22 6.76 6.99
N GLY A 98 -8.30 7.63 6.55
CA GLY A 98 -8.63 8.83 5.81
C GLY A 98 -9.35 8.49 4.50
N TYR A 99 -8.90 7.45 3.79
CA TYR A 99 -9.58 6.98 2.59
C TYR A 99 -11.04 6.65 2.88
N LEU A 100 -11.34 5.79 3.86
CA LEU A 100 -12.72 5.45 4.22
C LEU A 100 -13.56 6.69 4.56
N THR A 101 -13.04 7.58 5.41
CA THR A 101 -13.72 8.82 5.80
C THR A 101 -14.04 9.71 4.59
N SER A 102 -13.13 9.78 3.61
CA SER A 102 -13.34 10.59 2.40
C SER A 102 -14.50 10.11 1.53
N TRP A 103 -14.86 8.82 1.61
CA TRP A 103 -15.99 8.24 0.89
C TRP A 103 -17.31 8.32 1.66
N THR A 104 -17.27 8.37 2.99
CA THR A 104 -18.47 8.35 3.84
C THR A 104 -18.97 9.73 4.21
N THR A 105 -18.07 10.72 4.34
CA THR A 105 -18.44 12.06 4.75
C THR A 105 -18.76 12.92 3.53
N VAL A 106 -20.02 13.33 3.40
CA VAL A 106 -20.46 14.29 2.37
C VAL A 106 -19.77 15.64 2.60
N ARG A 107 -18.67 15.86 1.89
CA ARG A 107 -18.07 17.13 1.42
C ARG A 107 -18.28 18.44 2.21
N THR A 108 -18.27 18.45 3.55
CA THR A 108 -18.26 19.73 4.31
C THR A 108 -17.25 19.84 5.44
N THR A 109 -16.50 18.80 5.78
CA THR A 109 -15.38 18.94 6.74
C THR A 109 -14.07 18.58 6.07
N VAL A 110 -13.25 19.61 5.86
CA VAL A 110 -11.82 19.44 5.67
C VAL A 110 -11.25 19.05 7.03
N GLU A 111 -11.24 17.76 7.35
CA GLU A 111 -10.36 17.24 8.40
C GLU A 111 -8.92 17.20 7.84
N GLU A 112 -8.42 18.36 7.42
CA GLU A 112 -7.07 18.50 6.89
C GLU A 112 -6.03 18.80 7.96
N GLU A 113 -6.42 19.20 9.18
CA GLU A 113 -5.45 19.76 10.14
C GLU A 113 -5.80 19.44 11.60
N SER A 114 -5.62 18.19 12.01
CA SER A 114 -5.54 17.87 13.44
C SER A 114 -4.08 17.91 13.91
N SER A 115 -3.78 18.90 14.76
CA SER A 115 -2.50 19.20 15.42
C SER A 115 -1.61 17.98 15.70
N CYS A 116 -0.38 18.03 15.15
CA CYS A 116 0.66 17.02 15.28
C CYS A 116 1.14 16.86 16.73
N THR A 117 0.72 15.78 17.39
CA THR A 117 1.43 15.25 18.56
C THR A 117 1.56 13.74 18.40
N GLY A 118 2.75 13.29 18.01
CA GLY A 118 3.12 11.87 17.93
C GLY A 118 3.22 11.32 16.51
N TRP A 119 4.08 10.31 16.36
CA TRP A 119 4.52 9.61 15.13
C TRP A 119 3.44 8.84 14.37
N SER A 120 2.19 9.29 14.43
CA SER A 120 1.08 8.68 13.74
C SER A 120 0.78 9.43 12.45
N GLN A 121 0.90 8.72 11.34
CA GLN A 121 0.56 9.19 9.99
C GLN A 121 -0.94 9.52 9.80
N VAL A 122 -1.78 9.38 10.83
CA VAL A 122 -3.24 9.42 10.68
C VAL A 122 -3.88 10.64 11.34
N ARG A 123 -3.13 11.72 11.56
CA ARG A 123 -3.74 13.01 11.87
C ARG A 123 -2.99 14.15 11.18
N GLY A 124 -3.51 14.54 10.01
CA GLY A 124 -3.41 15.91 9.44
C GLY A 124 -2.09 16.66 9.59
N CYS A 125 -0.94 16.02 9.40
CA CYS A 125 0.35 16.69 9.37
C CYS A 125 0.81 16.81 7.91
N ARG A 126 0.79 18.03 7.38
CA ARG A 126 1.43 18.36 6.10
C ARG A 126 2.95 18.28 6.28
N HIS A 127 3.49 17.08 6.22
CA HIS A 127 4.91 16.78 6.02
C HIS A 127 5.01 15.51 5.18
N GLN A 128 5.03 15.74 3.88
CA GLN A 128 5.44 14.74 2.90
C GLN A 128 6.81 14.20 3.34
N GLN A 129 6.92 12.87 3.43
CA GLN A 129 8.15 12.12 3.72
C GLN A 129 8.55 12.02 5.20
N LYS A 130 7.99 11.02 5.89
CA LYS A 130 8.76 10.19 6.84
C LYS A 130 8.04 8.87 7.09
N PHE A 131 8.04 8.00 6.09
CA PHE A 131 7.88 6.56 6.28
C PHE A 131 9.28 5.95 6.25
N TRP A 132 9.89 5.78 7.42
CA TRP A 132 10.96 4.80 7.59
C TRP A 132 10.27 3.54 8.12
N ILE A 133 9.77 2.69 7.22
CA ILE A 133 9.54 1.29 7.61
C ILE A 133 10.94 0.77 7.92
N SER A 134 11.23 0.52 9.19
CA SER A 134 12.45 -0.19 9.56
C SER A 134 12.32 -1.59 8.97
N LEU A 135 12.84 -1.77 7.76
CA LEU A 135 13.10 -3.08 7.17
C LEU A 135 14.40 -3.60 7.79
N GLU A 136 14.45 -3.64 9.11
CA GLU A 136 15.46 -4.39 9.85
C GLU A 136 14.99 -5.84 9.89
N LYS A 137 15.59 -6.65 9.00
CA LYS A 137 15.92 -8.03 9.37
C LYS A 137 17.24 -8.01 10.13
#